data_AF-A0A5N7WE72-F1
#
_entry.id   AF-A0A5N7WE72-F1
#
_cell.length_a   1.000
_cell.length_b   1.000
_cell.length_c   1.000
_cell.angle_alpha   90.00
_cell.angle_beta   90.00
_cell.angle_gamma   90.00
#
_symmetry.space_group_name_H-M   'P 1'
#
loop_
_entity.id
_entity.type
_entity.pdbx_description
1 polymer ?
#
loop_
_entity_poly.entity_id
_entity_poly.type
_entity_poly.pdbx_seq_one_letter_code
_entity_poly.pdbx_strand_id
1 'polypeptide(L)'
;MERYAAGKTTRRKVAHPLSLNMESKLRLDSLEALGWFDDEDVLDSDNYGACILIDSNTKKKAWFAVKSATPKTVKTLDGWTEFSTFKEAMAQAKKIFDKEVLTGRKNKPKEKKERTKPPVRPCFDRPYIRQGPDYRQGGLISVETFAETFKFRGVEFGNWVTQSERQGFIDATYDAFMDLTRIFGLPPTFASLGGTLGIAFGSRGKGDSVAAHFELDQWLIHLTKTKGVGALAHEFGHALDAYLAKRNKTNSKFLSEEFIYSIKDHRTFLREEARYIRNIKDQTMIPDFMFLMQNIVYKKYNGSLSKISEYSNNAARLDAATKKLYWAEPTELFARAFETWMSDRLIEEGQINEFLVYGTDQTPSSWNAKVSMYPESVEREQIVMAMENWVESLVKPWKILKKD
;
A
#
# COMPACT_ATOMS: atom_id res chain seq x y z
N MET A 1 -6.12 2.59 -42.54
CA MET A 1 -6.87 3.81 -42.21
C MET A 1 -7.85 3.43 -41.10
N GLU A 2 -7.45 3.63 -39.85
CA GLU A 2 -8.15 3.09 -38.68
C GLU A 2 -9.55 3.71 -38.54
N ARG A 3 -10.57 2.84 -38.53
CA ARG A 3 -11.97 3.21 -38.34
C ARG A 3 -12.28 3.15 -36.85
N TYR A 4 -12.50 4.30 -36.21
CA TYR A 4 -13.03 4.36 -34.85
C TYR A 4 -14.51 3.95 -34.84
N ALA A 5 -14.86 3.16 -33.85
CA ALA A 5 -16.00 2.24 -33.81
C ALA A 5 -17.40 2.83 -34.02
N ALA A 6 -18.26 1.96 -34.56
CA ALA A 6 -19.71 2.09 -34.61
C ALA A 6 -20.30 2.20 -33.19
N GLY A 7 -21.02 3.29 -32.94
CA GLY A 7 -21.81 3.51 -31.73
C GLY A 7 -23.08 4.26 -32.10
N LYS A 8 -24.22 3.82 -31.55
CA LYS A 8 -25.59 4.31 -31.77
C LYS A 8 -25.66 5.82 -32.02
N THR A 9 -26.49 6.20 -33.00
CA THR A 9 -26.86 7.55 -33.45
C THR A 9 -27.29 8.45 -32.31
N THR A 10 -26.33 8.95 -31.53
CA THR A 10 -26.47 10.20 -30.80
C THR A 10 -25.77 11.23 -31.67
N ARG A 11 -26.42 12.36 -31.98
CA ARG A 11 -25.82 13.49 -32.74
C ARG A 11 -24.67 14.17 -31.97
N ARG A 12 -23.98 13.45 -31.08
CA ARG A 12 -22.84 13.93 -30.31
C ARG A 12 -21.61 13.89 -31.21
N LYS A 13 -21.05 15.07 -31.49
CA LYS A 13 -19.72 15.19 -32.06
C LYS A 13 -18.73 14.55 -31.08
N VAL A 14 -18.17 13.40 -31.44
CA VAL A 14 -17.08 12.77 -30.68
C VAL A 14 -15.81 13.55 -31.02
N ALA A 15 -15.16 14.10 -30.00
CA ALA A 15 -13.90 14.80 -30.19
C ALA A 15 -12.77 13.79 -30.46
N HIS A 16 -11.79 14.17 -31.26
CA HIS A 16 -10.64 13.30 -31.55
C HIS A 16 -9.89 12.95 -30.26
N PRO A 17 -9.33 11.73 -30.07
CA PRO A 17 -8.61 11.37 -28.84
C PRO A 17 -7.46 12.32 -28.48
N LEU A 18 -6.85 12.96 -29.49
CA LEU A 18 -5.79 13.97 -29.33
C LEU A 18 -6.30 15.43 -29.28
N SER A 19 -7.61 15.67 -29.27
CA SER A 19 -8.11 17.03 -29.13
C SER A 19 -8.02 17.48 -27.68
N LEU A 20 -7.25 18.54 -27.44
CA LEU A 20 -7.17 19.17 -26.12
C LEU A 20 -8.48 19.89 -25.79
N ASN A 21 -8.87 19.82 -24.52
CA ASN A 21 -9.95 20.67 -24.00
C ASN A 21 -9.51 22.14 -23.95
N MET A 22 -10.43 23.07 -23.69
CA MET A 22 -10.14 24.51 -23.75
C MET A 22 -9.05 24.93 -22.77
N GLU A 23 -9.06 24.36 -21.57
CA GLU A 23 -8.07 24.64 -20.53
C GLU A 23 -6.68 24.15 -20.92
N SER A 24 -6.57 22.91 -21.39
CA SER A 24 -5.32 22.33 -21.88
C SER A 24 -4.78 23.07 -23.09
N LYS A 25 -5.66 23.53 -24.00
CA LYS A 25 -5.25 24.32 -25.16
C LYS A 25 -4.75 25.71 -24.75
N LEU A 26 -5.47 26.39 -23.85
CA LEU A 26 -5.06 27.70 -23.35
C LEU A 26 -3.69 27.63 -22.66
N ARG A 27 -3.45 26.60 -21.86
CA ARG A 27 -2.15 26.30 -21.25
C ARG A 27 -1.07 26.11 -22.30
N LEU A 28 -1.29 25.20 -23.24
CA LEU A 28 -0.33 24.91 -24.30
C LEU A 28 0.07 26.18 -25.07
N ASP A 29 -0.91 27.02 -25.40
CA ASP A 29 -0.69 28.21 -26.21
C ASP A 29 -0.06 29.38 -25.41
N SER A 30 -0.22 29.41 -24.07
CA SER A 30 0.06 30.62 -23.27
C SER A 30 1.08 30.44 -22.14
N LEU A 31 1.38 29.23 -21.69
CA LEU A 31 2.28 28.99 -20.54
C LEU A 31 3.69 29.54 -20.76
N GLU A 32 4.25 29.34 -21.96
CA GLU A 32 5.56 29.88 -22.32
C GLU A 32 5.56 31.41 -22.20
N ALA A 33 4.53 32.07 -22.74
CA ALA A 33 4.39 33.52 -22.68
C ALA A 33 4.11 34.07 -21.27
N LEU A 34 3.63 33.23 -20.34
CA LEU A 34 3.53 33.58 -18.92
C LEU A 34 4.89 33.55 -18.20
N GLY A 35 5.91 32.94 -18.80
CA GLY A 35 7.23 32.77 -18.20
C GLY A 35 7.40 31.44 -17.46
N TRP A 36 6.64 30.39 -17.83
CA TRP A 36 6.69 29.08 -17.16
C TRP A 36 8.09 28.46 -17.13
N PHE A 37 8.90 28.67 -18.18
CA PHE A 37 10.26 28.12 -18.22
C PHE A 37 11.24 28.92 -17.35
N ASP A 38 10.99 30.21 -17.15
CA ASP A 38 11.95 31.16 -16.59
C ASP A 38 11.66 31.54 -15.12
N ASP A 39 10.42 31.36 -14.65
CA ASP A 39 9.98 31.77 -13.31
C ASP A 39 9.36 30.58 -12.56
N GLU A 40 10.07 30.08 -11.54
CA GLU A 40 9.66 28.92 -10.72
C GLU A 40 8.28 29.09 -10.05
N ASP A 41 7.81 30.33 -9.88
CA ASP A 41 6.51 30.61 -9.27
C ASP A 41 5.35 30.56 -10.29
N VAL A 42 5.65 30.37 -11.57
CA VAL A 42 4.68 30.05 -12.63
C VAL A 42 4.52 28.53 -12.68
N LEU A 43 3.30 28.04 -12.46
CA LEU A 43 2.99 26.61 -12.42
C LEU A 43 2.49 26.14 -13.78
N ASP A 44 2.76 24.88 -14.11
CA ASP A 44 2.21 24.17 -15.28
C ASP A 44 0.67 24.10 -15.27
N SER A 45 0.08 24.29 -14.09
CA SER A 45 -1.37 24.34 -13.87
C SER A 45 -1.98 25.72 -14.07
N ASP A 46 -1.17 26.78 -14.20
CA ASP A 46 -1.69 28.14 -14.41
C ASP A 46 -2.41 28.25 -15.75
N ASN A 47 -3.58 28.88 -15.73
CA ASN A 47 -4.55 28.82 -16.83
C ASN A 47 -4.97 30.21 -17.32
N TYR A 48 -4.03 31.16 -17.29
CA TYR A 48 -4.17 32.50 -17.86
C TYR A 48 -3.61 32.50 -19.28
N GLY A 49 -4.19 33.29 -20.17
CA GLY A 49 -3.71 33.33 -21.55
C GLY A 49 -4.53 34.20 -22.48
N ALA A 50 -4.33 33.98 -23.77
CA ALA A 50 -5.08 34.64 -24.83
C ALA A 50 -5.78 33.63 -25.74
N CYS A 51 -7.03 33.89 -26.10
CA CYS A 51 -7.75 33.07 -27.07
C CYS A 51 -8.69 33.92 -27.95
N ILE A 52 -9.00 33.41 -29.14
CA ILE A 52 -10.02 34.02 -30.01
C ILE A 52 -11.40 33.61 -29.52
N LEU A 53 -12.26 34.59 -29.27
CA LEU A 53 -13.69 34.38 -29.05
C LEU A 53 -14.48 34.90 -30.25
N ILE A 54 -15.65 34.30 -30.46
CA ILE A 54 -16.57 34.66 -31.55
C ILE A 54 -17.84 35.20 -30.93
N ASP A 55 -18.20 36.43 -31.29
CA ASP A 55 -19.50 36.99 -30.93
C ASP A 55 -20.60 36.20 -31.65
N SER A 56 -21.55 35.66 -30.89
CA SER A 56 -22.65 34.85 -31.42
C SER A 56 -23.58 35.64 -32.34
N ASN A 57 -23.70 36.95 -32.14
CA ASN A 57 -24.62 37.83 -32.86
C ASN A 57 -23.95 38.36 -34.13
N THR A 58 -22.76 38.94 -34.01
CA THR A 58 -22.07 39.59 -35.13
C THR A 58 -21.15 38.66 -35.92
N LYS A 59 -20.85 37.46 -35.39
CA LYS A 59 -19.85 36.51 -35.92
C LYS A 59 -18.43 37.07 -36.01
N LYS A 60 -18.18 38.24 -35.41
CA LYS A 60 -16.85 38.85 -35.34
C LYS A 60 -15.94 38.01 -34.46
N LYS A 61 -14.69 37.85 -34.89
CA LYS A 61 -13.63 37.17 -34.13
C LYS A 61 -12.64 38.22 -33.64
N ALA A 62 -12.28 38.16 -32.37
CA ALA A 62 -11.25 39.01 -31.76
C ALA A 62 -10.46 38.23 -30.71
N TRP A 63 -9.24 38.71 -30.41
CA TRP A 63 -8.44 38.16 -29.33
C TRP A 63 -8.85 38.77 -27.99
N PHE A 64 -8.87 37.95 -26.95
CA PHE A 64 -9.19 38.39 -25.60
C PHE A 64 -8.18 37.84 -24.60
N ALA A 65 -7.85 38.64 -23.59
CA ALA A 65 -7.15 38.19 -22.39
C ALA A 65 -8.14 37.40 -21.52
N VAL A 66 -7.82 36.13 -21.22
CA VAL A 66 -8.74 35.21 -20.57
C VAL A 66 -8.07 34.38 -19.48
N LYS A 67 -8.89 33.82 -18.59
CA LYS A 67 -8.52 32.66 -17.76
C LYS A 67 -9.53 31.54 -17.93
N SER A 68 -9.07 30.29 -17.85
CA SER A 68 -9.97 29.16 -17.84
C SER A 68 -10.84 29.18 -16.57
N ALA A 69 -12.15 29.06 -16.73
CA ALA A 69 -13.11 28.93 -15.63
C ALA A 69 -13.50 27.46 -15.39
N THR A 70 -13.56 26.66 -16.46
CA THR A 70 -13.78 25.21 -16.43
C THR A 70 -13.01 24.60 -17.63
N PRO A 71 -12.85 23.26 -17.71
CA PRO A 71 -12.23 22.63 -18.87
C PRO A 71 -12.84 22.98 -20.24
N LYS A 72 -14.04 23.58 -20.25
CA LYS A 72 -14.80 23.94 -21.47
C LYS A 72 -15.02 25.44 -21.66
N THR A 73 -14.77 26.27 -20.65
CA THR A 73 -15.18 27.69 -20.67
C THR A 73 -14.08 28.60 -20.16
N VAL A 74 -13.97 29.77 -20.77
CA VAL A 74 -13.05 30.83 -20.33
C VAL A 74 -13.82 32.05 -19.82
N LYS A 75 -13.17 32.83 -18.97
CA LYS A 75 -13.64 34.12 -18.48
C LYS A 75 -12.67 35.20 -18.96
N THR A 76 -13.19 36.29 -19.49
CA THR A 76 -12.37 37.45 -19.86
C THR A 76 -11.81 38.12 -18.62
N LEU A 77 -10.54 38.49 -18.67
CA LEU A 77 -9.85 39.17 -17.57
C LEU A 77 -10.05 40.68 -17.58
N ASP A 78 -10.40 41.24 -18.73
CA ASP A 78 -10.42 42.69 -18.96
C ASP A 78 -11.73 43.13 -19.62
N GLY A 79 -12.86 42.79 -19.01
CA GLY A 79 -14.16 43.38 -19.38
C GLY A 79 -14.60 43.29 -20.85
N TRP A 80 -14.18 42.25 -21.59
CA TRP A 80 -14.39 42.09 -23.04
C TRP A 80 -13.64 43.08 -23.93
N THR A 81 -12.50 43.61 -23.49
CA THR A 81 -11.58 44.36 -24.35
C THR A 81 -11.09 43.47 -25.52
N GLU A 82 -11.33 43.93 -26.75
CA GLU A 82 -10.90 43.27 -27.97
C GLU A 82 -9.46 43.66 -28.31
N PHE A 83 -8.64 42.66 -28.66
CA PHE A 83 -7.28 42.84 -29.15
C PHE A 83 -7.16 42.36 -30.60
N SER A 84 -6.24 42.98 -31.34
CA SER A 84 -6.02 42.67 -32.75
C SER A 84 -5.12 41.45 -32.92
N THR A 85 -4.22 41.21 -31.97
CA THR A 85 -3.23 40.12 -32.02
C THR A 85 -3.18 39.29 -30.74
N PHE A 86 -2.71 38.04 -30.86
CA PHE A 86 -2.40 37.17 -29.72
C PHE A 86 -1.45 37.86 -28.75
N LYS A 87 -0.39 38.50 -29.26
CA LYS A 87 0.66 39.13 -28.45
C LYS A 87 0.12 40.24 -27.55
N GLU A 88 -0.79 41.07 -28.06
CA GLU A 88 -1.44 42.14 -27.28
C GLU A 88 -2.34 41.57 -26.17
N ALA A 89 -3.21 40.62 -26.51
CA ALA A 89 -4.07 39.97 -25.53
C ALA A 89 -3.27 39.21 -24.46
N MET A 90 -2.18 38.55 -24.88
CA MET A 90 -1.31 37.78 -23.99
C MET A 90 -0.53 38.70 -23.05
N ALA A 91 -0.04 39.84 -23.54
CA ALA A 91 0.61 40.83 -22.68
C ALA A 91 -0.33 41.34 -21.59
N GLN A 92 -1.61 41.58 -21.93
CA GLN A 92 -2.60 41.97 -20.93
C GLN A 92 -2.92 40.84 -19.94
N ALA A 93 -3.06 39.59 -20.42
CA ALA A 93 -3.27 38.44 -19.57
C ALA A 93 -2.11 38.23 -18.58
N LYS A 94 -0.87 38.34 -19.06
CA LYS A 94 0.35 38.25 -18.25
C LYS A 94 0.39 39.36 -17.20
N LYS A 95 0.11 40.60 -17.57
CA LYS A 95 0.06 41.74 -16.63
C LYS A 95 -0.89 41.49 -15.46
N ILE A 96 -2.07 40.93 -15.74
CA ILE A 96 -3.06 40.61 -14.71
C ILE A 96 -2.61 39.41 -13.87
N PHE A 97 -2.05 38.38 -14.50
CA PHE A 97 -1.51 37.21 -13.81
C PHE A 97 -0.35 37.57 -12.87
N ASP A 98 0.59 38.38 -13.32
CA ASP A 98 1.73 38.84 -12.52
C ASP A 98 1.21 39.57 -11.25
N LYS A 99 0.20 40.44 -11.42
CA LYS A 99 -0.40 41.23 -10.34
C LYS A 99 -1.22 40.39 -9.36
N GLU A 100 -2.10 39.52 -9.85
CA GLU A 100 -3.05 38.77 -9.03
C GLU A 100 -2.46 37.50 -8.41
N VAL A 101 -1.49 36.87 -9.09
CA VAL A 101 -1.02 35.53 -8.75
C VAL A 101 0.46 35.54 -8.36
N LEU A 102 1.36 35.98 -9.25
CA LEU A 102 2.80 35.88 -9.00
C LEU A 102 3.25 36.74 -7.83
N THR A 103 2.71 37.95 -7.71
CA THR A 103 3.04 38.86 -6.59
C THR A 103 2.72 38.20 -5.24
N GLY A 104 1.59 37.47 -5.16
CA GLY A 104 1.20 36.74 -3.95
C GLY A 104 2.07 35.51 -3.67
N ARG A 105 2.54 34.81 -4.72
CA ARG A 105 3.42 33.64 -4.58
C ARG A 105 4.83 34.04 -4.12
N LYS A 106 5.40 35.09 -4.73
CA LYS A 106 6.74 35.63 -4.40
C LYS A 106 6.83 36.17 -2.97
N ASN A 107 5.74 36.72 -2.45
CA ASN A 107 5.69 37.26 -1.09
C ASN A 107 5.38 36.21 -0.01
N LYS A 108 5.06 34.96 -0.38
CA LYS A 108 4.78 33.91 0.58
C LYS A 108 6.10 33.20 0.95
N PRO A 109 6.49 33.15 2.24
CA PRO A 109 7.66 32.38 2.63
C PRO A 109 7.47 30.93 2.15
N LYS A 110 8.45 30.40 1.39
CA LYS A 110 8.48 29.00 0.95
C LYS A 110 8.61 28.13 2.20
N GLU A 111 7.49 27.84 2.87
CA GLU A 111 7.43 26.82 3.92
C GLU A 111 7.91 25.51 3.30
N LYS A 112 9.10 25.08 3.68
CA LYS A 112 9.48 23.67 3.55
C LYS A 112 8.45 22.90 4.37
N LYS A 113 7.40 22.39 3.72
CA LYS A 113 6.59 21.33 4.30
C LYS A 113 7.56 20.19 4.55
N GLU A 114 8.02 20.06 5.77
CA GLU A 114 8.55 18.81 6.28
C GLU A 114 7.44 17.78 6.07
N ARG A 115 7.52 17.05 4.96
CA ARG A 115 6.76 15.82 4.82
C ARG A 115 7.27 14.95 5.96
N THR A 116 6.43 14.72 6.96
CA THR A 116 6.70 13.71 7.98
C THR A 116 7.07 12.44 7.23
N LYS A 117 8.32 12.00 7.39
CA LYS A 117 8.78 10.77 6.75
C LYS A 117 7.83 9.66 7.21
N PRO A 118 7.36 8.79 6.30
CA PRO A 118 6.54 7.66 6.72
C PRO A 118 7.29 6.86 7.78
N PRO A 119 6.60 6.25 8.76
CA PRO A 119 7.25 5.37 9.73
C PRO A 119 8.13 4.36 8.99
N VAL A 120 9.36 4.18 9.48
CA VAL A 120 10.32 3.26 8.87
C VAL A 120 10.61 2.17 9.87
N ARG A 121 10.57 0.91 9.42
CA ARG A 121 10.99 -0.23 10.24
C ARG A 121 12.40 0.03 10.79
N PRO A 122 12.65 -0.22 12.09
CA PRO A 122 13.99 -0.15 12.63
C PRO A 122 14.93 -0.97 11.75
N CYS A 123 16.03 -0.37 11.31
CA CYS A 123 17.03 -1.08 10.53
C CYS A 123 17.87 -1.93 11.48
N PHE A 124 18.17 -3.17 11.08
CA PHE A 124 19.17 -3.97 11.77
C PHE A 124 20.56 -3.48 11.39
N ASP A 125 21.24 -2.80 12.31
CA ASP A 125 22.65 -2.43 12.23
C ASP A 125 23.56 -3.42 13.00
N ARG A 126 22.97 -4.49 13.52
CA ARG A 126 23.63 -5.57 14.27
C ARG A 126 23.27 -6.96 13.70
N PRO A 127 24.05 -8.01 14.01
CA PRO A 127 23.63 -9.39 13.73
C PRO A 127 22.26 -9.67 14.36
N TYR A 128 21.36 -10.28 13.60
CA TYR A 128 20.05 -10.69 14.14
C TYR A 128 20.25 -11.78 15.19
N ILE A 129 19.39 -11.78 16.20
CA ILE A 129 19.42 -12.75 17.29
C ILE A 129 18.40 -13.85 16.97
N ARG A 130 18.88 -15.10 17.04
CA ARG A 130 18.00 -16.28 17.08
C ARG A 130 18.35 -17.17 18.27
N GLN A 131 17.34 -17.55 19.03
CA GLN A 131 17.37 -18.55 20.10
C GLN A 131 16.21 -19.51 19.89
N GLY A 132 16.50 -20.79 19.69
CA GLY A 132 15.50 -21.82 19.41
C GLY A 132 16.17 -23.13 19.01
N PRO A 133 15.39 -24.13 18.54
CA PRO A 133 15.94 -25.41 18.11
C PRO A 133 16.97 -25.24 16.98
N ASP A 134 18.03 -26.05 17.02
CA ASP A 134 19.00 -26.14 15.94
C ASP A 134 18.51 -27.09 14.85
N TYR A 135 17.94 -26.53 13.77
CA TYR A 135 17.48 -27.30 12.63
C TYR A 135 18.58 -27.65 11.64
N ARG A 136 19.72 -26.98 11.73
CA ARG A 136 20.83 -27.11 10.78
C ARG A 136 21.94 -28.02 11.30
N GLN A 137 21.88 -28.39 12.59
CA GLN A 137 22.87 -29.23 13.28
C GLN A 137 24.28 -28.64 13.16
N GLY A 138 24.38 -27.31 13.31
CA GLY A 138 25.63 -26.56 13.12
C GLY A 138 26.10 -26.41 11.66
N GLY A 139 25.32 -26.89 10.69
CA GLY A 139 25.63 -26.81 9.26
C GLY A 139 25.12 -25.56 8.54
N LEU A 140 25.53 -25.44 7.28
CA LEU A 140 25.02 -24.46 6.31
C LEU A 140 23.94 -25.13 5.45
N ILE A 141 22.89 -24.38 5.11
CA ILE A 141 21.83 -24.85 4.22
C ILE A 141 22.16 -24.48 2.78
N SER A 142 22.13 -25.46 1.89
CA SER A 142 22.23 -25.22 0.45
C SER A 142 20.87 -24.81 -0.12
N VAL A 143 20.88 -24.21 -1.31
CA VAL A 143 19.65 -23.79 -2.01
C VAL A 143 18.80 -25.02 -2.35
N GLU A 144 19.44 -26.14 -2.68
CA GLU A 144 18.80 -27.42 -2.98
C GLU A 144 18.09 -27.94 -1.73
N THR A 145 18.77 -28.03 -0.58
CA THR A 145 18.16 -28.43 0.69
C THR A 145 16.98 -27.52 1.06
N PHE A 146 17.14 -26.21 0.89
CA PHE A 146 16.07 -25.25 1.15
C PHE A 146 14.84 -25.51 0.26
N ALA A 147 15.06 -25.64 -1.05
CA ALA A 147 14.00 -25.90 -2.02
C ALA A 147 13.35 -27.28 -1.79
N GLU A 148 14.12 -28.29 -1.41
CA GLU A 148 13.63 -29.62 -1.11
C GLU A 148 12.77 -29.67 0.16
N THR A 149 13.15 -28.94 1.21
CA THR A 149 12.43 -28.90 2.48
C THR A 149 11.10 -28.14 2.36
N PHE A 150 11.14 -26.93 1.80
CA PHE A 150 9.96 -26.05 1.78
C PHE A 150 9.15 -26.13 0.49
N LYS A 151 9.70 -26.69 -0.60
CA LYS A 151 9.04 -26.84 -1.91
C LYS A 151 8.53 -25.53 -2.50
N PHE A 152 9.27 -24.42 -2.33
CA PHE A 152 8.96 -23.16 -3.03
C PHE A 152 8.93 -23.37 -4.55
N ARG A 153 8.03 -22.65 -5.23
CA ARG A 153 7.89 -22.65 -6.70
C ARG A 153 9.17 -22.21 -7.41
N GLY A 154 9.92 -21.33 -6.77
CA GLY A 154 11.21 -20.83 -7.24
C GLY A 154 11.95 -20.11 -6.12
N VAL A 155 13.28 -20.19 -6.16
CA VAL A 155 14.20 -19.50 -5.25
C VAL A 155 15.14 -18.63 -6.09
N GLU A 156 15.03 -17.31 -5.97
CA GLU A 156 15.79 -16.34 -6.78
C GLU A 156 16.75 -15.52 -5.91
N PHE A 157 17.92 -15.18 -6.47
CA PHE A 157 18.85 -14.24 -5.86
C PHE A 157 19.05 -13.04 -6.78
N GLY A 158 18.98 -11.84 -6.21
CA GLY A 158 19.29 -10.60 -6.90
C GLY A 158 20.75 -10.55 -7.38
N ASN A 159 20.98 -9.85 -8.49
CA ASN A 159 22.28 -9.75 -9.16
C ASN A 159 23.40 -9.16 -8.30
N TRP A 160 23.07 -8.50 -7.19
CA TRP A 160 24.00 -7.74 -6.36
C TRP A 160 24.26 -8.38 -4.98
N VAL A 161 23.87 -9.64 -4.75
CA VAL A 161 24.10 -10.34 -3.47
C VAL A 161 25.41 -11.14 -3.53
N THR A 162 26.33 -10.89 -2.59
CA THR A 162 27.59 -11.63 -2.46
C THR A 162 27.33 -13.07 -1.99
N GLN A 163 28.26 -14.00 -2.21
CA GLN A 163 28.06 -15.39 -1.82
C GLN A 163 27.87 -15.57 -0.31
N SER A 164 28.60 -14.82 0.52
CA SER A 164 28.44 -14.87 1.98
C SER A 164 27.09 -14.31 2.45
N GLU A 165 26.61 -13.23 1.82
CA GLU A 165 25.27 -12.69 2.07
C GLU A 165 24.19 -13.71 1.69
N ARG A 166 24.32 -14.38 0.53
CA ARG A 166 23.37 -15.42 0.10
C ARG A 166 23.25 -16.53 1.14
N GLN A 167 24.39 -17.00 1.66
CA GLN A 167 24.40 -18.04 2.67
C GLN A 167 23.69 -17.59 3.95
N GLY A 168 24.02 -16.40 4.46
CA GLY A 168 23.36 -15.85 5.65
C GLY A 168 21.85 -15.70 5.48
N PHE A 169 21.39 -15.23 4.32
CA PHE A 169 19.96 -15.13 4.02
C PHE A 169 19.27 -16.49 3.97
N ILE A 170 19.88 -17.48 3.32
CA ILE A 170 19.32 -18.83 3.22
C ILE A 170 19.22 -19.47 4.59
N ASP A 171 20.28 -19.42 5.40
CA ASP A 171 20.29 -20.00 6.74
C ASP A 171 19.26 -19.34 7.66
N ALA A 172 19.20 -18.01 7.66
CA ALA A 172 18.25 -17.24 8.47
C ALA A 172 16.80 -17.52 8.07
N THR A 173 16.54 -17.58 6.75
CA THR A 173 15.21 -17.83 6.20
C THR A 173 14.78 -19.27 6.44
N TYR A 174 15.71 -20.22 6.35
CA TYR A 174 15.46 -21.61 6.68
C TYR A 174 15.02 -21.75 8.13
N ASP A 175 15.81 -21.20 9.05
CA ASP A 175 15.52 -21.21 10.49
C ASP A 175 14.16 -20.53 10.79
N ALA A 176 13.89 -19.39 10.16
CA ALA A 176 12.64 -18.65 10.32
C ALA A 176 11.40 -19.40 9.82
N PHE A 177 11.47 -20.07 8.67
CA PHE A 177 10.35 -20.88 8.19
C PHE A 177 10.17 -22.17 8.98
N MET A 178 11.25 -22.76 9.52
CA MET A 178 11.13 -23.88 10.45
C MET A 178 10.42 -23.46 11.74
N ASP A 179 10.78 -22.31 12.32
CA ASP A 179 10.09 -21.76 13.49
C ASP A 179 8.61 -21.46 13.18
N LEU A 180 8.33 -20.79 12.05
CA LEU A 180 6.97 -20.48 11.61
C LEU A 180 6.12 -21.75 11.47
N THR A 181 6.60 -22.76 10.73
CA THR A 181 5.82 -23.97 10.48
C THR A 181 5.65 -24.82 11.73
N ARG A 182 6.63 -24.80 12.64
CA ARG A 182 6.53 -25.41 13.97
C ARG A 182 5.45 -24.75 14.82
N ILE A 183 5.38 -23.41 14.86
CA ILE A 183 4.34 -22.66 15.59
C ILE A 183 2.95 -23.01 15.07
N PHE A 184 2.77 -23.16 13.75
CA PHE A 184 1.52 -23.68 13.18
C PHE A 184 1.26 -25.17 13.46
N GLY A 185 2.29 -25.93 13.84
CA GLY A 185 2.23 -27.39 13.93
C GLY A 185 1.93 -28.04 12.57
N LEU A 186 2.48 -27.48 11.50
CA LEU A 186 2.32 -27.91 10.11
C LEU A 186 3.67 -28.34 9.49
N PRO A 187 3.68 -29.14 8.41
CA PRO A 187 4.93 -29.54 7.77
C PRO A 187 5.67 -28.33 7.16
N PRO A 188 7.00 -28.41 6.96
CA PRO A 188 7.80 -27.33 6.39
C PRO A 188 7.23 -26.79 5.05
N THR A 189 6.64 -27.66 4.22
CA THR A 189 6.00 -27.24 2.95
C THR A 189 4.87 -26.23 3.10
N PHE A 190 4.36 -26.00 4.31
CA PHE A 190 3.40 -24.93 4.58
C PHE A 190 4.02 -23.53 4.44
N ALA A 191 5.34 -23.39 4.64
CA ALA A 191 6.06 -22.12 4.45
C ALA A 191 5.92 -21.56 3.02
N SER A 192 5.75 -22.45 2.03
CA SER A 192 5.51 -22.07 0.63
C SER A 192 4.01 -22.10 0.25
N LEU A 193 3.12 -22.29 1.22
CA LEU A 193 1.69 -22.50 1.04
C LEU A 193 1.41 -23.66 0.07
N GLY A 194 2.10 -24.79 0.28
CA GLY A 194 1.99 -25.98 -0.55
C GLY A 194 2.64 -25.83 -1.92
N GLY A 195 3.73 -25.06 -2.02
CA GLY A 195 4.46 -24.78 -3.25
C GLY A 195 3.84 -23.70 -4.13
N THR A 196 2.90 -22.91 -3.59
CA THR A 196 2.31 -21.77 -4.29
C THR A 196 3.30 -20.60 -4.38
N LEU A 197 4.05 -20.35 -3.30
CA LEU A 197 4.95 -19.22 -3.19
C LEU A 197 6.29 -19.48 -3.87
N GLY A 198 6.83 -18.46 -4.51
CA GLY A 198 8.27 -18.30 -4.73
C GLY A 198 8.89 -17.41 -3.65
N ILE A 199 10.22 -17.41 -3.58
CA ILE A 199 10.98 -16.50 -2.73
C ILE A 199 12.16 -15.90 -3.48
N ALA A 200 12.43 -14.61 -3.24
CA ALA A 200 13.54 -13.88 -3.82
C ALA A 200 14.36 -13.15 -2.75
N PHE A 201 15.68 -13.16 -2.90
CA PHE A 201 16.63 -12.53 -1.97
C PHE A 201 17.40 -11.38 -2.62
N GLY A 202 17.37 -10.19 -2.01
CA GLY A 202 18.19 -9.03 -2.39
C GLY A 202 17.60 -8.15 -3.50
N SER A 203 18.05 -6.91 -3.60
CA SER A 203 17.41 -5.88 -4.44
C SER A 203 17.68 -6.03 -5.95
N ARG A 204 16.70 -5.63 -6.78
CA ARG A 204 16.81 -5.43 -8.24
C ARG A 204 17.36 -4.04 -8.65
N GLY A 205 18.31 -3.46 -7.91
CA GLY A 205 19.00 -2.20 -8.31
C GLY A 205 19.10 -1.10 -7.24
N LYS A 206 19.60 0.09 -7.66
CA LYS A 206 19.80 1.30 -6.84
C LYS A 206 18.45 1.99 -6.53
N GLY A 207 18.03 1.92 -5.26
CA GLY A 207 16.75 2.44 -4.75
C GLY A 207 15.67 1.35 -4.87
N ASP A 208 14.89 0.99 -3.86
CA ASP A 208 14.07 1.86 -3.04
C ASP A 208 13.66 1.20 -1.70
N SER A 209 13.08 2.03 -0.85
CA SER A 209 12.87 1.97 0.60
C SER A 209 12.11 0.78 1.25
N VAL A 210 11.78 -0.31 0.55
CA VAL A 210 10.85 -1.35 1.06
C VAL A 210 11.59 -2.51 1.74
N ALA A 211 11.08 -2.92 2.91
CA ALA A 211 11.69 -3.88 3.82
C ALA A 211 11.73 -5.31 3.28
N ALA A 212 10.56 -5.86 3.11
CA ALA A 212 10.27 -7.01 2.29
C ALA A 212 8.92 -6.71 1.64
N HIS A 213 8.53 -7.49 0.64
CA HIS A 213 7.19 -7.34 0.06
C HIS A 213 6.70 -8.66 -0.53
N PHE A 214 5.46 -9.01 -0.21
CA PHE A 214 4.69 -10.02 -0.91
C PHE A 214 4.08 -9.45 -2.20
N GLU A 215 4.51 -9.96 -3.34
CA GLU A 215 3.97 -9.62 -4.66
C GLU A 215 2.89 -10.64 -5.07
N LEU A 216 1.61 -10.23 -4.97
CA LEU A 216 0.46 -11.09 -5.27
C LEU A 216 0.47 -11.65 -6.70
N ASP A 217 0.81 -10.81 -7.70
CA ASP A 217 0.74 -11.21 -9.10
C ASP A 217 1.74 -12.32 -9.44
N GLN A 218 2.88 -12.36 -8.74
CA GLN A 218 3.91 -13.38 -8.88
C GLN A 218 3.84 -14.47 -7.80
N TRP A 219 2.99 -14.33 -6.78
CA TRP A 219 3.03 -15.18 -5.58
C TRP A 219 4.46 -15.29 -5.03
N LEU A 220 5.11 -14.14 -4.82
CA LEU A 220 6.54 -14.06 -4.50
C LEU A 220 6.74 -13.26 -3.21
N ILE A 221 7.47 -13.83 -2.25
CA ILE A 221 8.00 -13.05 -1.11
C ILE A 221 9.39 -12.54 -1.49
N HIS A 222 9.57 -11.23 -1.46
CA HIS A 222 10.83 -10.59 -1.78
C HIS A 222 11.47 -10.02 -0.52
N LEU A 223 12.62 -10.57 -0.10
CA LEU A 223 13.37 -10.14 1.08
C LEU A 223 14.51 -9.20 0.68
N THR A 224 14.48 -7.95 1.13
CA THR A 224 15.56 -6.98 0.82
C THR A 224 16.66 -6.96 1.87
N LYS A 225 17.88 -6.55 1.45
CA LYS A 225 19.14 -6.75 2.18
C LYS A 225 19.19 -6.17 3.62
N THR A 226 18.61 -4.99 3.86
CA THR A 226 18.83 -4.25 5.13
C THR A 226 17.57 -4.05 5.95
N LYS A 227 16.41 -4.29 5.34
CA LYS A 227 15.12 -3.97 5.95
C LYS A 227 14.15 -5.15 5.99
N GLY A 228 14.42 -6.26 5.28
CA GLY A 228 13.55 -7.45 5.27
C GLY A 228 13.72 -8.36 6.48
N VAL A 229 14.81 -8.17 7.23
CA VAL A 229 15.05 -8.83 8.52
C VAL A 229 13.95 -8.38 9.49
N GLY A 230 13.23 -9.35 10.05
CA GLY A 230 12.13 -9.13 10.99
C GLY A 230 10.79 -8.80 10.36
N ALA A 231 10.68 -8.84 9.03
CA ALA A 231 9.43 -8.62 8.30
C ALA A 231 8.88 -9.91 7.64
N LEU A 232 9.58 -11.05 7.77
CA LEU A 232 9.18 -12.27 7.07
C LEU A 232 7.78 -12.75 7.50
N ALA A 233 7.46 -12.69 8.80
CA ALA A 233 6.14 -13.03 9.31
C ALA A 233 5.04 -12.13 8.70
N HIS A 234 5.33 -10.84 8.53
CA HIS A 234 4.43 -9.88 7.92
C HIS A 234 4.10 -10.25 6.47
N GLU A 235 5.14 -10.49 5.65
CA GLU A 235 4.95 -10.87 4.24
C GLU A 235 4.27 -12.23 4.10
N PHE A 236 4.59 -13.18 4.97
CA PHE A 236 3.88 -14.46 5.01
C PHE A 236 2.40 -14.26 5.40
N GLY A 237 2.11 -13.35 6.32
CA GLY A 237 0.73 -12.96 6.67
C GLY A 237 -0.04 -12.49 5.44
N HIS A 238 0.51 -11.57 4.65
CA HIS A 238 -0.10 -11.16 3.38
C HIS A 238 -0.30 -12.33 2.40
N ALA A 239 0.71 -13.18 2.26
CA ALA A 239 0.63 -14.35 1.39
C ALA A 239 -0.45 -15.34 1.82
N LEU A 240 -0.57 -15.59 3.13
CA LEU A 240 -1.58 -16.47 3.72
C LEU A 240 -2.99 -15.89 3.52
N ASP A 241 -3.18 -14.60 3.77
CA ASP A 241 -4.45 -13.89 3.57
C ASP A 241 -4.93 -14.01 2.11
N ALA A 242 -4.04 -13.75 1.15
CA ALA A 242 -4.31 -13.92 -0.28
C ALA A 242 -4.62 -15.37 -0.65
N TYR A 243 -3.85 -16.32 -0.11
CA TYR A 243 -4.03 -17.75 -0.37
C TYR A 243 -5.41 -18.22 0.09
N LEU A 244 -5.85 -17.77 1.27
CA LEU A 244 -7.16 -18.14 1.82
C LEU A 244 -8.31 -17.54 1.02
N ALA A 245 -8.19 -16.29 0.55
CA ALA A 245 -9.13 -15.70 -0.40
C ALA A 245 -9.25 -16.55 -1.67
N LYS A 246 -8.12 -16.85 -2.32
CA LYS A 246 -8.08 -17.68 -3.53
C LYS A 246 -8.67 -19.06 -3.30
N ARG A 247 -8.32 -19.72 -2.19
CA ARG A 247 -8.80 -21.06 -1.82
C ARG A 247 -10.32 -21.08 -1.61
N ASN A 248 -10.87 -20.02 -1.00
CA ASN A 248 -12.30 -19.87 -0.75
C ASN A 248 -13.05 -19.22 -1.92
N LYS A 249 -12.37 -18.92 -3.03
CA LYS A 249 -12.93 -18.32 -4.25
C LYS A 249 -13.70 -17.02 -3.97
N THR A 250 -13.12 -16.19 -3.10
CA THR A 250 -13.66 -14.86 -2.77
C THR A 250 -13.51 -13.92 -3.97
N ASN A 251 -14.24 -12.80 -3.96
CA ASN A 251 -14.12 -11.78 -5.01
C ASN A 251 -12.93 -10.84 -4.76
N SER A 252 -12.54 -10.69 -3.50
CA SER A 252 -11.41 -9.89 -3.06
C SER A 252 -10.09 -10.65 -3.22
N LYS A 253 -9.00 -9.90 -3.34
CA LYS A 253 -7.65 -10.46 -3.50
C LYS A 253 -7.14 -11.09 -2.21
N PHE A 254 -7.62 -10.57 -1.08
CA PHE A 254 -7.29 -11.01 0.27
C PHE A 254 -8.56 -11.32 1.05
N LEU A 255 -8.49 -12.27 1.98
CA LEU A 255 -9.66 -12.69 2.75
C LEU A 255 -10.09 -11.59 3.72
N SER A 256 -9.15 -10.88 4.35
CA SER A 256 -9.44 -9.74 5.25
C SER A 256 -10.32 -8.66 4.61
N GLU A 257 -10.18 -8.42 3.30
CA GLU A 257 -10.98 -7.45 2.53
C GLU A 257 -12.46 -7.84 2.40
N GLU A 258 -12.81 -9.12 2.56
CA GLU A 258 -14.20 -9.60 2.59
C GLU A 258 -14.90 -9.26 3.91
N PHE A 259 -14.14 -8.97 4.96
CA PHE A 259 -14.67 -8.69 6.30
C PHE A 259 -14.53 -7.23 6.69
N ILE A 260 -13.50 -6.56 6.19
CA ILE A 260 -13.12 -5.21 6.61
C ILE A 260 -13.07 -4.28 5.40
N TYR A 261 -13.48 -3.02 5.59
CA TYR A 261 -13.24 -1.95 4.63
C TYR A 261 -12.84 -0.65 5.34
N SER A 262 -12.11 0.20 4.62
CA SER A 262 -11.72 1.51 5.09
C SER A 262 -12.38 2.60 4.26
N ILE A 263 -12.85 3.67 4.90
CA ILE A 263 -13.53 4.79 4.24
C ILE A 263 -12.56 5.95 3.97
N LYS A 264 -13.06 7.04 3.38
CA LYS A 264 -12.24 8.20 2.95
C LYS A 264 -11.43 8.87 4.05
N ASP A 265 -11.83 8.76 5.31
CA ASP A 265 -11.07 9.29 6.46
C ASP A 265 -10.15 8.24 7.11
N HIS A 266 -9.93 7.12 6.41
CA HIS A 266 -9.12 5.97 6.82
C HIS A 266 -9.66 5.20 8.03
N ARG A 267 -10.86 5.52 8.54
CA ARG A 267 -11.50 4.66 9.55
C ARG A 267 -11.92 3.34 8.95
N THR A 268 -11.79 2.31 9.76
CA THR A 268 -12.03 0.91 9.39
C THR A 268 -13.33 0.40 10.00
N PHE A 269 -14.08 -0.39 9.24
CA PHE A 269 -15.37 -0.95 9.65
C PHE A 269 -15.51 -2.40 9.17
N LEU A 270 -16.39 -3.15 9.82
CA LEU A 270 -16.78 -4.47 9.31
C LEU A 270 -17.81 -4.34 8.19
N ARG A 271 -17.71 -5.22 7.19
CA ARG A 271 -18.73 -5.39 6.16
C ARG A 271 -19.93 -6.13 6.75
N GLU A 272 -21.12 -5.58 6.58
CA GLU A 272 -22.36 -6.23 7.04
C GLU A 272 -22.61 -7.55 6.27
N GLU A 273 -22.22 -7.58 5.00
CA GLU A 273 -22.39 -8.71 4.09
C GLU A 273 -21.45 -9.88 4.40
N ALA A 274 -20.40 -9.66 5.20
CA ALA A 274 -19.43 -10.70 5.58
C ALA A 274 -20.08 -11.89 6.30
N ARG A 275 -21.28 -11.69 6.87
CA ARG A 275 -22.09 -12.75 7.49
C ARG A 275 -22.69 -13.74 6.48
N TYR A 276 -22.63 -13.44 5.18
CA TYR A 276 -23.35 -14.17 4.13
C TYR A 276 -22.46 -14.64 2.97
N ILE A 277 -21.16 -14.86 3.19
CA ILE A 277 -20.28 -15.36 2.12
C ILE A 277 -20.71 -16.79 1.75
N ARG A 278 -21.42 -16.91 0.62
CA ARG A 278 -21.95 -18.18 0.11
C ARG A 278 -20.81 -18.98 -0.55
N ASN A 279 -20.89 -20.30 -0.47
CA ASN A 279 -19.97 -21.25 -1.13
C ASN A 279 -18.50 -21.21 -0.66
N ILE A 280 -18.24 -20.72 0.55
CA ILE A 280 -16.94 -20.87 1.20
C ILE A 280 -16.63 -22.36 1.44
N LYS A 281 -15.37 -22.74 1.18
CA LYS A 281 -14.86 -24.09 1.41
C LYS A 281 -14.51 -24.33 2.88
N ASP A 282 -13.83 -23.37 3.50
CA ASP A 282 -13.31 -23.49 4.87
C ASP A 282 -14.34 -23.01 5.92
N GLN A 283 -15.57 -23.55 5.86
CA GLN A 283 -16.72 -23.09 6.67
C GLN A 283 -16.49 -23.14 8.18
N THR A 284 -15.63 -24.04 8.66
CA THR A 284 -15.32 -24.18 10.09
C THR A 284 -14.37 -23.11 10.62
N MET A 285 -13.52 -22.54 9.76
CA MET A 285 -12.49 -21.57 10.13
C MET A 285 -12.98 -20.12 9.98
N ILE A 286 -13.92 -19.87 9.05
CA ILE A 286 -14.43 -18.52 8.79
C ILE A 286 -15.08 -17.83 10.00
N PRO A 287 -15.88 -18.50 10.86
CA PRO A 287 -16.41 -17.85 12.05
C PRO A 287 -15.32 -17.29 12.96
N ASP A 288 -14.23 -18.04 13.16
CA ASP A 288 -13.09 -17.60 13.98
C ASP A 288 -12.29 -16.51 13.27
N PHE A 289 -12.14 -16.57 11.94
CA PHE A 289 -11.54 -15.48 11.17
C PHE A 289 -12.36 -14.19 11.28
N MET A 290 -13.69 -14.28 11.16
CA MET A 290 -14.59 -13.15 11.34
C MET A 290 -14.48 -12.57 12.76
N PHE A 291 -14.36 -13.43 13.77
CA PHE A 291 -14.15 -13.00 15.16
C PHE A 291 -12.79 -12.30 15.34
N LEU A 292 -11.73 -12.79 14.70
CA LEU A 292 -10.45 -12.11 14.64
C LEU A 292 -10.57 -10.72 14.00
N MET A 293 -11.24 -10.61 12.83
CA MET A 293 -11.49 -9.32 12.16
C MET A 293 -12.27 -8.35 13.07
N GLN A 294 -13.23 -8.86 13.85
CA GLN A 294 -13.96 -8.07 14.85
C GLN A 294 -13.04 -7.53 15.95
N ASN A 295 -12.12 -8.33 16.48
CA ASN A 295 -11.18 -7.90 17.52
C ASN A 295 -10.08 -6.96 16.97
N ILE A 296 -9.75 -7.06 15.68
CA ILE A 296 -8.87 -6.09 15.02
C ILE A 296 -9.53 -4.71 14.92
N VAL A 297 -10.80 -4.65 14.53
CA VAL A 297 -11.53 -3.38 14.30
C VAL A 297 -12.09 -2.80 15.60
N TYR A 298 -12.54 -3.64 16.52
CA TYR A 298 -13.26 -3.23 17.72
C TYR A 298 -12.61 -3.78 19.00
N LYS A 299 -12.77 -3.03 20.08
CA LYS A 299 -12.46 -3.43 21.45
C LYS A 299 -13.71 -3.60 22.29
N LYS A 300 -13.56 -4.35 23.39
CA LYS A 300 -14.63 -4.51 24.38
C LYS A 300 -14.93 -3.19 25.09
N TYR A 301 -16.21 -2.86 25.17
CA TYR A 301 -16.75 -1.75 25.93
C TYR A 301 -18.10 -2.19 26.53
N ASN A 302 -18.27 -2.04 27.85
CA ASN A 302 -19.44 -2.55 28.58
C ASN A 302 -19.77 -4.03 28.27
N GLY A 303 -18.74 -4.88 28.17
CA GLY A 303 -18.89 -6.33 27.96
C GLY A 303 -19.12 -6.78 26.50
N SER A 304 -19.22 -5.87 25.53
CA SER A 304 -19.42 -6.20 24.11
C SER A 304 -18.37 -5.53 23.21
N LEU A 305 -18.02 -6.15 22.07
CA LEU A 305 -17.17 -5.53 21.04
C LEU A 305 -17.98 -4.43 20.33
N SER A 306 -17.81 -3.18 20.75
CA SER A 306 -18.68 -2.08 20.27
C SER A 306 -17.97 -0.74 20.04
N LYS A 307 -16.72 -0.57 20.47
CA LYS A 307 -15.93 0.64 20.20
C LYS A 307 -14.77 0.32 19.29
N ILE A 308 -14.40 1.23 18.40
CA ILE A 308 -13.21 1.07 17.54
C ILE A 308 -11.98 0.85 18.43
N SER A 309 -11.15 -0.13 18.07
CA SER A 309 -9.89 -0.45 18.76
C SER A 309 -8.89 0.69 18.64
N GLU A 310 -7.96 0.78 19.58
CA GLU A 310 -6.87 1.75 19.51
C GLU A 310 -5.94 1.38 18.37
N TYR A 311 -5.73 0.09 18.14
CA TYR A 311 -5.01 -0.44 16.99
C TYR A 311 -5.55 0.10 15.65
N SER A 312 -6.84 -0.07 15.37
CA SER A 312 -7.46 0.41 14.12
C SER A 312 -7.49 1.94 14.04
N ASN A 313 -7.74 2.62 15.17
CA ASN A 313 -7.74 4.08 15.21
C ASN A 313 -6.34 4.68 14.98
N ASN A 314 -5.30 4.04 15.51
CA ASN A 314 -3.91 4.45 15.31
C ASN A 314 -3.51 4.27 13.84
N ALA A 315 -3.89 3.17 13.20
CA ALA A 315 -3.71 2.97 11.77
C ALA A 315 -4.34 4.10 10.94
N ALA A 316 -5.60 4.46 11.24
CA ALA A 316 -6.28 5.59 10.58
C ALA A 316 -5.55 6.93 10.80
N ARG A 317 -5.00 7.17 12.00
CA ARG A 317 -4.22 8.38 12.32
C ARG A 317 -2.90 8.46 11.55
N LEU A 318 -2.24 7.33 11.35
CA LEU A 318 -0.99 7.26 10.56
C LEU A 318 -1.26 7.56 9.09
N ASP A 319 -2.33 7.02 8.52
CA ASP A 319 -2.75 7.32 7.14
C ASP A 319 -3.22 8.76 6.96
N ALA A 320 -3.90 9.33 7.97
CA ALA A 320 -4.27 10.74 7.94
C ALA A 320 -3.05 11.67 7.90
N ALA A 321 -1.94 11.28 8.54
CA ALA A 321 -0.70 12.05 8.52
C ALA A 321 0.01 12.01 7.15
N THR A 322 -0.06 10.88 6.44
CA THR A 322 0.59 10.68 5.13
C THR A 322 -0.34 10.98 3.94
N LYS A 323 -1.65 11.11 4.17
CA LYS A 323 -2.73 11.25 3.17
C LYS A 323 -2.77 10.11 2.14
N LYS A 324 -2.30 8.93 2.55
CA LYS A 324 -2.30 7.72 1.73
C LYS A 324 -2.85 6.60 2.60
N LEU A 325 -3.83 5.87 2.07
CA LEU A 325 -4.29 4.63 2.69
C LEU A 325 -3.17 3.58 2.58
N TYR A 326 -2.75 3.06 3.73
CA TYR A 326 -1.73 2.03 3.85
C TYR A 326 -1.88 1.33 5.21
N TRP A 327 -1.71 2.06 6.30
CA TRP A 327 -1.79 1.52 7.65
C TRP A 327 -3.19 0.96 7.95
N ALA A 328 -4.24 1.65 7.53
CA ALA A 328 -5.61 1.21 7.73
C ALA A 328 -6.12 0.25 6.64
N GLU A 329 -5.28 -0.24 5.73
CA GLU A 329 -5.71 -1.29 4.79
C GLU A 329 -6.04 -2.59 5.55
N PRO A 330 -7.14 -3.28 5.21
CA PRO A 330 -7.52 -4.55 5.86
C PRO A 330 -6.38 -5.57 5.92
N THR A 331 -5.64 -5.70 4.83
CA THR A 331 -4.55 -6.64 4.62
C THR A 331 -3.35 -6.31 5.52
N GLU A 332 -3.06 -5.02 5.68
CA GLU A 332 -1.99 -4.47 6.52
C GLU A 332 -2.33 -4.61 8.00
N LEU A 333 -3.59 -4.37 8.38
CA LEU A 333 -4.09 -4.62 9.74
C LEU A 333 -3.99 -6.10 10.10
N PHE A 334 -4.36 -6.99 9.19
CA PHE A 334 -4.22 -8.43 9.39
C PHE A 334 -2.75 -8.86 9.48
N ALA A 335 -1.90 -8.44 8.55
CA ALA A 335 -0.48 -8.82 8.51
C ALA A 335 0.26 -8.42 9.79
N ARG A 336 0.01 -7.21 10.31
CA ARG A 336 0.61 -6.77 11.59
C ARG A 336 0.03 -7.50 12.81
N ALA A 337 -1.27 -7.82 12.82
CA ALA A 337 -1.86 -8.64 13.88
C ALA A 337 -1.27 -10.07 13.87
N PHE A 338 -1.03 -10.63 12.68
CA PHE A 338 -0.38 -11.92 12.50
C PHE A 338 1.08 -11.89 12.96
N GLU A 339 1.81 -10.83 12.61
CA GLU A 339 3.18 -10.58 13.07
C GLU A 339 3.26 -10.50 14.60
N THR A 340 2.33 -9.79 15.24
CA THR A 340 2.19 -9.73 16.71
C THR A 340 1.97 -11.12 17.31
N TRP A 341 1.04 -11.92 16.77
CA TRP A 341 0.79 -13.29 17.26
C TRP A 341 2.03 -14.18 17.14
N MET A 342 2.75 -14.10 16.01
CA MET A 342 4.00 -14.85 15.81
C MET A 342 5.06 -14.48 16.85
N SER A 343 5.19 -13.18 17.14
CA SER A 343 6.09 -12.67 18.18
C SER A 343 5.74 -13.24 19.56
N ASP A 344 4.45 -13.23 19.93
CA ASP A 344 4.00 -13.70 21.24
C ASP A 344 4.19 -15.21 21.40
N ARG A 345 3.92 -16.00 20.36
CA ARG A 345 4.17 -17.45 20.35
C ARG A 345 5.66 -17.79 20.53
N LEU A 346 6.56 -17.05 19.87
CA LEU A 346 8.00 -17.23 20.08
C LEU A 346 8.40 -16.93 21.54
N ILE A 347 7.90 -15.82 22.11
CA ILE A 347 8.22 -15.42 23.49
C ILE A 347 7.71 -16.46 24.50
N GLU A 348 6.49 -16.96 24.33
CA GLU A 348 5.91 -17.98 25.21
C GLU A 348 6.70 -19.30 25.20
N GLU A 349 7.31 -19.65 24.07
CA GLU A 349 8.19 -20.81 23.95
C GLU A 349 9.63 -20.55 24.39
N GLY A 350 9.93 -19.35 24.90
CA GLY A 350 11.28 -18.93 25.31
C GLY A 350 12.24 -18.78 24.14
N GLN A 351 11.73 -18.44 22.96
CA GLN A 351 12.47 -18.33 21.71
C GLN A 351 12.53 -16.90 21.20
N ILE A 352 13.55 -16.64 20.39
CA ILE A 352 13.77 -15.36 19.72
C ILE A 352 14.10 -15.68 18.27
N ASN A 353 13.47 -15.02 17.31
CA ASN A 353 13.88 -15.06 15.92
C ASN A 353 13.65 -13.68 15.28
N GLU A 354 14.64 -12.80 15.43
CA GLU A 354 14.58 -11.43 14.92
C GLU A 354 14.56 -11.37 13.39
N PHE A 355 14.92 -12.45 12.69
CA PHE A 355 14.78 -12.53 11.23
C PHE A 355 13.33 -12.80 10.82
N LEU A 356 12.62 -13.64 11.57
CA LEU A 356 11.21 -13.94 11.33
C LEU A 356 10.32 -12.73 11.66
N VAL A 357 10.49 -12.15 12.84
CA VAL A 357 9.67 -11.05 13.35
C VAL A 357 10.48 -10.14 14.26
N TYR A 358 10.34 -8.82 14.07
CA TYR A 358 10.93 -7.83 14.95
C TYR A 358 10.15 -6.53 14.99
N GLY A 359 10.04 -5.97 16.20
CA GLY A 359 9.62 -4.60 16.42
C GLY A 359 8.16 -4.41 16.85
N THR A 360 7.43 -5.51 17.03
CA THR A 360 6.05 -5.56 17.56
C THR A 360 5.92 -4.92 18.95
N ASP A 361 6.97 -4.97 19.75
CA ASP A 361 7.03 -4.40 21.12
C ASP A 361 7.78 -3.07 21.20
N GLN A 362 8.25 -2.56 20.06
CA GLN A 362 9.03 -1.33 20.02
C GLN A 362 8.12 -0.11 20.14
N THR A 363 8.58 0.88 20.90
CA THR A 363 7.84 2.14 21.08
C THR A 363 7.57 2.82 19.73
N PRO A 364 6.48 3.61 19.59
CA PRO A 364 6.21 4.37 18.38
C PRO A 364 7.40 5.21 17.90
N SER A 365 8.17 5.79 18.84
CA SER A 365 9.38 6.56 18.56
C SER A 365 10.47 5.75 17.87
N SER A 366 10.64 4.46 18.22
CA SER A 366 11.61 3.57 17.55
C SER A 366 11.32 3.41 16.05
N TRP A 367 10.08 3.70 15.65
CA TRP A 367 9.61 3.61 14.27
C TRP A 367 9.41 4.98 13.59
N ASN A 368 9.80 6.09 14.25
CA ASN A 368 9.49 7.46 13.83
C ASN A 368 7.97 7.74 13.73
N ALA A 369 7.15 7.11 14.58
CA ALA A 369 5.72 7.31 14.66
C ALA A 369 5.31 7.97 15.99
N LYS A 370 4.16 8.65 16.00
CA LYS A 370 3.56 9.24 17.21
C LYS A 370 2.61 8.29 17.94
N VAL A 371 2.13 7.26 17.24
CA VAL A 371 1.18 6.27 17.74
C VAL A 371 1.67 4.89 17.36
N SER A 372 1.27 3.87 18.11
CA SER A 372 1.69 2.50 17.86
C SER A 372 1.10 1.96 16.56
N MET A 373 1.88 1.14 15.86
CA MET A 373 1.47 0.47 14.62
C MET A 373 1.00 -0.96 14.86
N TYR A 374 1.16 -1.47 16.09
CA TYR A 374 0.76 -2.80 16.51
C TYR A 374 -0.28 -2.67 17.62
N PRO A 375 -1.11 -3.71 17.84
CA PRO A 375 -1.98 -3.73 19.00
C PRO A 375 -1.16 -3.81 20.30
N GLU A 376 -1.64 -3.15 21.34
CA GLU A 376 -0.94 -3.06 22.63
C GLU A 376 -1.84 -3.49 23.80
N SER A 377 -1.22 -3.89 24.91
CA SER A 377 -1.94 -4.13 26.17
C SER A 377 -3.13 -5.11 26.00
N VAL A 378 -4.30 -4.79 26.55
CA VAL A 378 -5.49 -5.66 26.56
C VAL A 378 -6.03 -5.98 25.16
N GLU A 379 -5.92 -5.07 24.19
CA GLU A 379 -6.35 -5.38 22.81
C GLU A 379 -5.39 -6.35 22.11
N ARG A 380 -4.09 -6.30 22.42
CA ARG A 380 -3.12 -7.30 21.93
C ARG A 380 -3.49 -8.69 22.42
N GLU A 381 -3.70 -8.86 23.72
CA GLU A 381 -4.09 -10.15 24.30
C GLU A 381 -5.36 -10.72 23.63
N GLN A 382 -6.35 -9.87 23.37
CA GLN A 382 -7.59 -10.26 22.70
C GLN A 382 -7.39 -10.66 21.24
N ILE A 383 -6.60 -9.88 20.49
CA ILE A 383 -6.30 -10.16 19.09
C ILE A 383 -5.45 -11.43 18.95
N VAL A 384 -4.46 -11.62 19.80
CA VAL A 384 -3.58 -12.80 19.81
C VAL A 384 -4.37 -14.06 20.17
N MET A 385 -5.28 -13.98 21.14
CA MET A 385 -6.18 -15.09 21.46
C MET A 385 -7.15 -15.41 20.32
N ALA A 386 -7.72 -14.39 19.67
CA ALA A 386 -8.58 -14.59 18.50
C ALA A 386 -7.81 -15.19 17.30
N MET A 387 -6.56 -14.78 17.11
CA MET A 387 -5.66 -15.33 16.09
C MET A 387 -5.35 -16.80 16.39
N GLU A 388 -5.06 -17.15 17.64
CA GLU A 388 -4.81 -18.54 18.04
C GLU A 388 -6.00 -19.44 17.72
N ASN A 389 -7.20 -19.06 18.18
CA ASN A 389 -8.42 -19.82 17.91
C ASN A 389 -8.65 -20.00 16.40
N TRP A 390 -8.41 -18.94 15.62
CA TRP A 390 -8.50 -19.00 14.17
C TRP A 390 -7.46 -19.95 13.55
N VAL A 391 -6.20 -19.88 13.99
CA VAL A 391 -5.12 -20.77 13.52
C VAL A 391 -5.43 -22.22 13.88
N GLU A 392 -5.92 -22.51 15.08
CA GLU A 392 -6.36 -23.86 15.47
C GLU A 392 -7.44 -24.39 14.50
N SER A 393 -8.46 -23.58 14.21
CA SER A 393 -9.54 -23.94 13.28
C SER A 393 -9.06 -24.05 11.83
N LEU A 394 -8.06 -23.25 11.42
CA LEU A 394 -7.41 -23.34 10.11
C LEU A 394 -6.63 -24.66 9.96
N VAL A 395 -5.87 -25.03 10.99
CA VAL A 395 -4.94 -26.16 10.98
C VAL A 395 -5.66 -27.50 11.21
N LYS A 396 -6.76 -27.52 11.98
CA LYS A 396 -7.48 -28.75 12.33
C LYS A 396 -7.89 -29.62 11.13
N PRO A 397 -8.51 -29.08 10.06
CA PRO A 397 -8.80 -29.86 8.85
C PRO A 397 -7.54 -30.45 8.19
N TRP A 398 -6.41 -29.73 8.25
CA TRP A 398 -5.15 -30.14 7.63
C TRP A 398 -4.48 -31.29 8.40
N LYS A 399 -4.66 -31.35 9.72
CA LYS A 399 -4.17 -32.45 10.56
C LYS A 399 -5.03 -33.70 10.43
N ILE A 400 -6.34 -33.57 10.19
CA ILE A 400 -7.26 -34.72 10.03
C ILE A 400 -7.02 -35.46 8.71
N LEU A 401 -6.68 -34.75 7.62
CA LEU A 401 -6.39 -35.36 6.32
C LEU A 401 -5.09 -36.21 6.28
N LYS A 402 -4.30 -36.23 7.36
CA LYS A 402 -3.10 -37.08 7.51
C LYS A 402 -3.37 -38.45 8.13
N LYS A 403 -4.62 -38.78 8.45
CA LYS A 403 -4.99 -40.01 9.16
C LYS A 403 -5.46 -41.19 8.28
N ASP A 404 -5.37 -41.08 6.95
CA ASP A 404 -5.71 -42.17 6.02
C ASP A 404 -4.51 -42.59 5.17
#